data_AF-A0AAP9J6B3-F1
#
_entry.id   AF-A0AAP9J6B3-F1
#
_cell.length_a   1.000
_cell.length_b   1.000
_cell.length_c   1.000
_cell.angle_alpha   90.00
_cell.angle_beta   90.00
_cell.angle_gamma   90.00
#
_symmetry.space_group_name_H-M   'P 1'
#
loop_
_entity.id
_entity.type
_entity.pdbx_description
1 polymer ?
#
loop_
_entity_poly.entity_id
_entity_poly.type
_entity_poly.pdbx_seq_one_letter_code
_entity_poly.pdbx_strand_id
1 'polypeptide(L)'
;MSERAKTDGGPAFPIEVLHEKVMSHRDYAAIHADQPGIAEIVSMAGFTYSAGQVWSDGQTSLGGFESWWRSIPNSERFMLSARVRYAMADALLAVKAETDPKHSDYDDDRPF
;
A
#
# COMPACT_ATOMS: atom_id res chain seq x y z
N MET A 1 -43.54 -36.25 30.67
CA MET A 1 -43.10 -35.92 29.30
C MET A 1 -42.48 -34.53 29.33
N SER A 2 -41.18 -34.41 29.10
CA SER A 2 -40.59 -33.12 28.77
C SER A 2 -39.39 -33.38 27.87
N GLU A 3 -39.63 -33.20 26.59
CA GLU A 3 -38.73 -33.42 25.48
C GLU A 3 -37.70 -32.28 25.46
N ARG A 4 -36.40 -32.58 25.55
CA ARG A 4 -35.35 -31.58 25.42
C ARG A 4 -35.24 -31.18 23.95
N ALA A 5 -35.61 -29.94 23.63
CA ALA A 5 -35.35 -29.35 22.33
C ALA A 5 -33.84 -29.27 22.08
N LYS A 6 -33.38 -29.96 21.04
CA LYS A 6 -32.04 -29.80 20.47
C LYS A 6 -31.94 -28.40 19.87
N THR A 7 -31.18 -27.52 20.50
CA THR A 7 -30.76 -26.24 19.88
C THR A 7 -29.62 -26.52 18.92
N ASP A 8 -29.97 -27.04 17.74
CA ASP A 8 -29.06 -27.15 16.59
C ASP A 8 -28.98 -25.78 15.91
N GLY A 9 -28.40 -24.82 16.62
CA GLY A 9 -28.21 -23.45 16.17
C GLY A 9 -26.94 -23.31 15.32
N GLY A 10 -26.86 -24.06 14.22
CA GLY A 10 -25.90 -23.76 13.17
C GLY A 10 -26.18 -22.37 12.60
N PRO A 11 -25.15 -21.62 12.15
CA PRO A 11 -25.34 -20.27 11.62
C PRO A 11 -26.38 -20.25 10.49
N ALA A 12 -27.31 -19.30 10.57
CA ALA A 12 -28.48 -19.18 9.69
C ALA A 12 -28.14 -18.86 8.21
N PHE A 13 -26.86 -18.69 7.89
CA PHE A 13 -26.37 -18.52 6.54
C PHE A 13 -25.21 -19.48 6.32
N PRO A 14 -25.12 -20.13 5.14
CA PRO A 14 -23.93 -20.87 4.80
C PRO A 14 -22.74 -19.91 4.92
N ILE A 15 -21.80 -20.24 5.81
CA ILE A 15 -20.48 -19.65 5.76
C ILE A 15 -19.84 -20.27 4.53
N GLU A 16 -20.20 -19.76 3.36
CA GLU A 16 -19.27 -19.77 2.24
C GLU A 16 -18.08 -19.02 2.79
N VAL A 17 -17.06 -19.79 3.19
CA VAL A 17 -15.72 -19.26 3.35
C VAL A 17 -15.33 -18.82 1.95
N LEU A 18 -15.80 -17.62 1.56
CA LEU A 18 -15.04 -16.74 0.70
C LEU A 18 -13.65 -16.85 1.28
N HIS A 19 -12.77 -17.55 0.57
CA HIS A 19 -11.34 -17.41 0.77
C HIS A 19 -11.11 -15.92 0.51
N GLU A 20 -11.31 -15.11 1.56
CA GLU A 20 -10.90 -13.73 1.59
C GLU A 20 -9.45 -13.82 1.18
N LYS A 21 -9.17 -13.27 -0.01
CA LYS A 21 -7.81 -13.10 -0.46
C LYS A 21 -7.18 -12.19 0.59
N VAL A 22 -6.53 -12.81 1.58
CA VAL A 22 -5.91 -12.11 2.69
C VAL A 22 -5.04 -11.05 2.05
N MET A 23 -5.34 -9.79 2.38
CA MET A 23 -4.72 -8.63 1.77
C MET A 23 -3.21 -8.76 1.89
N SER A 24 -2.48 -8.61 0.77
CA SER A 24 -1.02 -8.80 0.83
C SER A 24 -0.41 -7.73 1.75
N HIS A 25 0.72 -8.04 2.39
CA HIS A 25 1.44 -7.05 3.21
C HIS A 25 1.77 -5.78 2.42
N ARG A 26 1.94 -5.90 1.10
CA ARG A 26 2.14 -4.79 0.17
C ARG A 26 0.89 -3.91 0.06
N ASP A 27 -0.27 -4.52 -0.18
CA ASP A 27 -1.55 -3.80 -0.28
C ASP A 27 -1.89 -3.13 1.06
N TYR A 28 -1.66 -3.83 2.18
CA TYR A 28 -1.83 -3.29 3.52
C TYR A 28 -0.92 -2.07 3.74
N ALA A 29 0.38 -2.20 3.46
CA ALA A 29 1.31 -1.09 3.59
C ALA A 29 0.97 0.09 2.65
N ALA A 30 0.46 -0.17 1.44
CA ALA A 30 0.07 0.88 0.51
C ALA A 30 -1.20 1.64 0.94
N ILE A 31 -2.17 0.96 1.57
CA ILE A 31 -3.38 1.59 2.10
C ILE A 31 -3.06 2.43 3.33
N HIS A 32 -2.12 1.96 4.16
CA HIS A 32 -1.69 2.63 5.39
C HIS A 32 -0.50 3.58 5.21
N ALA A 33 0.06 3.69 4.00
CA ALA A 33 1.05 4.69 3.67
C ALA A 33 0.44 6.09 3.84
N ASP A 34 1.25 7.02 4.35
CA ASP A 34 0.85 8.43 4.45
C ASP A 34 0.49 8.99 3.06
N GLN A 35 -0.24 10.11 3.03
CA GLN A 35 -0.62 10.72 1.76
C GLN A 35 0.64 11.05 0.94
N PRO A 36 0.66 10.69 -0.37
CA PRO A 36 1.79 11.02 -1.24
C PRO A 36 2.06 12.52 -1.23
N GLY A 37 3.31 12.90 -1.00
CA GLY A 37 3.72 14.29 -1.14
C GLY A 37 3.69 14.76 -2.59
N ILE A 38 3.69 16.09 -2.75
CA ILE A 38 3.63 16.74 -4.06
C ILE A 38 4.82 16.34 -4.94
N ALA A 39 6.01 16.32 -4.38
CA ALA A 39 7.23 16.03 -5.13
C ALA A 39 7.24 14.58 -5.64
N GLU A 40 6.75 13.63 -4.84
CA GLU A 40 6.66 12.22 -5.18
C GLU A 40 5.65 12.00 -6.31
N ILE A 41 4.49 12.65 -6.24
CA ILE A 41 3.47 12.61 -7.30
C ILE A 41 4.04 13.17 -8.61
N VAL A 42 4.68 14.34 -8.55
CA VAL A 42 5.26 15.02 -9.72
C VAL A 42 6.39 14.18 -10.33
N SER A 43 7.27 13.62 -9.49
CA SER A 43 8.37 12.76 -9.93
C SER A 43 7.86 11.46 -10.56
N MET A 44 6.83 10.84 -9.97
CA MET A 44 6.19 9.64 -10.52
C MET A 44 5.49 9.90 -11.87
N ALA A 45 5.06 11.14 -12.10
CA ALA A 45 4.53 11.59 -13.39
C ALA A 45 5.63 11.90 -14.43
N GLY A 46 6.92 11.78 -14.06
CA GLY A 46 8.05 12.05 -14.95
C GLY A 46 8.44 13.52 -15.04
N PHE A 47 8.00 14.34 -14.08
CA PHE A 47 8.25 15.77 -14.04
C PHE A 47 9.11 16.16 -12.83
N THR A 48 9.60 17.40 -12.83
CA THR A 48 10.37 17.93 -11.69
C THR A 48 9.54 18.93 -10.91
N TYR A 49 9.55 18.82 -9.59
CA TYR A 49 8.95 19.83 -8.70
C TYR A 49 10.04 20.73 -8.12
N SER A 50 10.01 22.03 -8.43
CA SER A 50 10.99 23.00 -7.94
C SER A 50 10.37 24.38 -7.84
N ALA A 51 10.75 25.14 -6.80
CA ALA A 51 10.27 26.50 -6.54
C ALA A 51 8.73 26.64 -6.57
N GLY A 52 8.00 25.63 -6.09
CA GLY A 52 6.53 25.62 -6.07
C GLY A 52 5.87 25.33 -7.43
N GLN A 53 6.65 24.93 -8.44
CA GLN A 53 6.20 24.71 -9.80
C GLN A 53 6.54 23.29 -10.29
N VAL A 54 5.72 22.83 -11.22
CA VAL A 54 5.90 21.59 -11.97
C VAL A 54 6.58 21.91 -13.28
N TRP A 55 7.65 21.20 -13.61
CA TRP A 55 8.47 21.42 -14.79
C TRP A 55 8.50 20.16 -15.64
N SER A 56 8.20 20.28 -16.94
CA SER A 56 8.35 19.15 -17.87
C SER A 56 9.80 18.90 -18.23
N ASP A 57 10.61 19.97 -18.24
CA ASP A 57 12.04 19.97 -18.50
C ASP A 57 12.67 21.21 -17.84
N GLY A 58 13.97 21.43 -18.04
CA GLY A 58 14.69 22.55 -17.41
C GLY A 58 14.31 23.94 -17.90
N GLN A 59 13.41 24.10 -18.88
CA GLN A 59 13.02 25.38 -19.47
C GLN A 59 11.49 25.59 -19.49
N THR A 60 10.71 24.52 -19.38
CA THR A 60 9.26 24.55 -19.56
C THR A 60 8.53 24.29 -18.25
N SER A 61 7.93 25.36 -17.71
CA SER A 61 7.06 25.27 -16.53
C SER A 61 5.63 24.93 -16.94
N LEU A 62 5.05 23.91 -16.30
CA LEU A 62 3.63 23.54 -16.38
C LEU A 62 2.77 24.30 -15.37
N GLY A 63 3.38 25.20 -14.58
CA GLY A 63 2.72 26.03 -13.57
C GLY A 63 2.76 25.43 -12.16
N GLY A 64 1.94 25.99 -11.26
CA GLY A 64 1.85 25.51 -9.87
C GLY A 64 1.19 24.12 -9.79
N PHE A 65 1.53 23.36 -8.73
CA PHE A 65 1.04 21.99 -8.55
C PHE A 65 -0.49 21.89 -8.68
N GLU A 66 -1.26 22.73 -7.99
CA GLU A 66 -2.73 22.68 -8.04
C GLU A 66 -3.30 22.88 -9.45
N SER A 67 -2.69 23.77 -10.24
CA SER A 67 -3.13 24.04 -11.61
C SER A 67 -2.84 22.85 -12.52
N TRP A 68 -1.63 22.31 -12.42
CA TRP A 68 -1.23 21.11 -13.15
C TRP A 68 -2.08 19.90 -12.73
N TRP A 69 -2.23 19.66 -11.44
CA TRP A 69 -2.97 18.53 -10.88
C TRP A 69 -4.44 18.52 -11.33
N ARG A 70 -5.09 19.70 -11.37
CA ARG A 70 -6.48 19.82 -11.85
C ARG A 70 -6.64 19.64 -13.35
N SER A 71 -5.57 19.84 -14.13
CA SER A 71 -5.58 19.58 -15.58
C SER A 71 -5.63 18.09 -15.93
N ILE A 72 -5.27 17.23 -14.98
CA ILE A 72 -5.22 15.78 -15.15
C ILE A 72 -6.61 15.16 -14.91
N PRO A 73 -7.04 14.18 -15.73
CA PRO A 73 -8.25 13.40 -15.47
C PRO A 73 -8.24 12.74 -14.08
N ASN A 74 -9.41 12.62 -13.45
CA ASN A 74 -9.51 12.02 -12.10
C ASN A 74 -8.95 10.59 -12.05
N SER A 75 -9.21 9.77 -13.07
CA SER A 75 -8.70 8.40 -13.16
C SER A 75 -7.17 8.34 -13.10
N GLU A 76 -6.50 9.25 -13.82
CA GLU A 76 -5.04 9.35 -13.85
C GLU A 76 -4.48 9.87 -12.53
N ARG A 77 -5.15 10.83 -11.89
CA ARG A 77 -4.80 11.29 -10.54
C ARG A 77 -4.82 10.14 -9.53
N PHE A 78 -5.91 9.37 -9.50
CA PHE A 78 -6.01 8.21 -8.61
C PHE A 78 -4.94 7.16 -8.90
N MET A 79 -4.67 6.90 -10.18
CA MET A 79 -3.62 5.96 -10.59
C MET A 79 -2.22 6.44 -10.16
N LEU A 80 -1.90 7.73 -10.34
CA LEU A 80 -0.62 8.30 -9.89
C LEU A 80 -0.47 8.20 -8.37
N SER A 81 -1.49 8.61 -7.62
CA SER A 81 -1.46 8.48 -6.15
C SER A 81 -1.37 7.03 -5.67
N ALA A 82 -1.97 6.08 -6.40
CA ALA A 82 -1.81 4.67 -6.10
C ALA A 82 -0.37 4.21 -6.38
N ARG A 83 0.20 4.54 -7.54
CA ARG A 83 1.59 4.18 -7.91
C ARG A 83 2.60 4.65 -6.88
N VAL A 84 2.46 5.88 -6.38
CA VAL A 84 3.34 6.40 -5.32
C VAL A 84 3.20 5.58 -4.03
N ARG A 85 1.97 5.32 -3.58
CA ARG A 85 1.74 4.53 -2.35
C ARG A 85 2.28 3.09 -2.46
N TYR A 86 2.11 2.46 -3.61
CA TYR A 86 2.68 1.12 -3.84
C TYR A 86 4.20 1.14 -3.91
N ALA A 87 4.82 2.16 -4.50
CA ALA A 87 6.27 2.30 -4.49
C ALA A 87 6.82 2.52 -3.07
N MET A 88 6.11 3.30 -2.24
CA MET A 88 6.46 3.49 -0.83
C MET A 88 6.31 2.18 -0.03
N ALA A 89 5.21 1.44 -0.25
CA ALA A 89 5.01 0.14 0.36
C ALA A 89 6.12 -0.86 -0.01
N ASP A 90 6.54 -0.86 -1.26
CA ASP A 90 7.65 -1.70 -1.74
C ASP A 90 8.97 -1.33 -1.04
N ALA A 91 9.26 -0.03 -0.90
CA ALA A 91 10.44 0.44 -0.18
C ALA A 91 10.41 0.04 1.30
N LEU A 92 9.27 0.17 1.96
CA LEU A 92 9.10 -0.24 3.37
C LEU A 92 9.30 -1.75 3.55
N LEU A 93 8.75 -2.56 2.64
CA LEU A 93 8.93 -4.01 2.68
C LEU A 93 10.38 -4.41 2.40
N ALA A 94 11.07 -3.72 1.50
CA ALA A 94 12.48 -3.94 1.22
C ALA A 94 13.34 -3.64 2.47
N VAL A 95 13.12 -2.49 3.12
CA VAL A 95 13.80 -2.12 4.37
C VAL A 95 13.51 -3.15 5.47
N LYS A 96 12.27 -3.61 5.59
CA LYS A 96 11.91 -4.66 6.56
C LYS A 96 12.68 -5.95 6.26
N ALA A 97 12.77 -6.37 5.00
CA ALA A 97 13.49 -7.59 4.63
C ALA A 97 15.00 -7.49 4.89
N GLU A 98 15.59 -6.30 4.81
CA GLU A 98 17.00 -6.06 5.11
C GLU A 98 17.29 -5.97 6.62
N THR A 99 16.33 -5.45 7.39
CA THR A 99 16.45 -5.26 8.84
C THR A 99 15.93 -6.41 9.68
N ASP A 100 15.19 -7.37 9.09
CA ASP A 100 14.77 -8.60 9.77
C ASP A 100 16.03 -9.46 9.99
N PRO A 101 16.56 -9.54 11.24
CA PRO A 101 17.64 -10.45 11.50
C PRO A 101 17.02 -11.82 11.38
N LYS A 102 17.35 -12.56 10.31
CA LYS A 102 17.10 -13.99 10.27
C LYS A 102 17.45 -14.53 11.64
N HIS A 103 16.42 -15.04 12.31
CA HIS A 103 16.48 -15.81 13.54
C HIS A 103 17.77 -16.60 13.47
N SER A 104 18.79 -16.17 14.24
CA SER A 104 20.07 -16.86 14.23
C SER A 104 19.74 -18.30 14.56
N ASP A 105 20.12 -19.20 13.66
CA ASP A 105 20.15 -20.63 13.88
C ASP A 105 20.96 -20.87 15.16
N TYR A 106 20.29 -20.82 16.31
CA TYR A 106 20.74 -21.46 17.53
C TYR A 106 20.25 -22.92 17.48
N ASP A 107 20.54 -23.59 16.36
CA ASP A 107 20.89 -25.00 16.38
C ASP A 107 22.35 -25.07 16.82
N ASP A 108 22.58 -24.77 18.09
CA ASP A 108 23.82 -25.11 18.77
C ASP A 108 23.54 -26.37 19.59
N ASP A 109 23.30 -27.45 18.85
CA ASP A 109 23.48 -28.82 19.31
C ASP A 109 24.92 -28.95 19.86
N ARG A 110 25.11 -28.64 21.14
CA ARG A 110 26.34 -28.97 21.86
C ARG A 110 26.05 -30.03 22.93
N PRO A 111 26.36 -31.31 22.66
CA PRO A 111 26.64 -32.27 23.69
C PRO A 111 28.15 -32.26 23.97
N PHE A 112 28.60 -31.62 25.05
CA PHE A 112 29.84 -31.98 25.75
C PHE A 112 29.74 -31.61 27.23
#